data_AF-A0A9J6GV40-F1
#
_entry.id   AF-A0A9J6GV40-F1
#
_cell.length_a   1.000
_cell.length_b   1.000
_cell.length_c   1.000
_cell.angle_alpha   90.00
_cell.angle_beta   90.00
_cell.angle_gamma   90.00
#
_symmetry.space_group_name_H-M   'P 1'
#
loop_
_entity.id
_entity.type
_entity.pdbx_description
1 polymer ?
#
loop_
_entity_poly.entity_id
_entity_poly.type
_entity_poly.pdbx_seq_one_letter_code
_entity_poly.pdbx_strand_id
1 'polypeptide(L)'
;MQQGAGIDIFRISSLTDYIFSRSGPLSIPGSVEALAFLSTPLVNASLEFPDVEIALQSLSPSTIFTEFYEKNMGLRPDVYMQYYLPNRGRHGFFSGPIINRPKSRGYVKIKSNNPLDHPMIDPNYLSHPEDIATAVEGCMPKTPGVAECSFFRCPPKLLSSALKLLANIWPRYVRLSL
;
A
#
# COMPACT_ATOMS: atom_id res chain seq x y z
N MET A 1 -15.94 -24.31 -15.34
CA MET A 1 -15.26 -24.36 -14.04
C MET A 1 -14.47 -23.07 -13.87
N GLN A 2 -15.00 -22.10 -13.12
CA GLN A 2 -14.27 -20.88 -12.77
C GLN A 2 -13.33 -21.21 -11.61
N GLN A 3 -12.09 -21.56 -11.92
CA GLN A 3 -11.04 -21.58 -10.89
C GLN A 3 -10.76 -20.12 -10.54
N GLY A 4 -11.11 -19.73 -9.31
CA GLY A 4 -10.79 -18.40 -8.78
C GLY A 4 -9.29 -18.17 -8.89
N ALA A 5 -8.89 -17.03 -9.45
CA ALA A 5 -7.52 -16.66 -9.74
C ALA A 5 -6.66 -16.34 -8.49
N GLY A 6 -6.90 -17.01 -7.37
CA GLY A 6 -6.27 -16.74 -6.08
C GLY A 6 -5.69 -17.99 -5.46
N ILE A 7 -4.55 -17.83 -4.78
CA ILE A 7 -3.93 -18.86 -3.94
C ILE A 7 -4.79 -19.02 -2.68
N ASP A 8 -5.40 -20.19 -2.49
CA ASP A 8 -6.27 -20.46 -1.34
C ASP A 8 -5.46 -21.01 -0.14
N ILE A 9 -5.03 -20.08 0.73
CA ILE A 9 -4.21 -20.39 1.91
C ILE A 9 -5.01 -20.96 3.09
N PHE A 10 -6.35 -20.92 3.06
CA PHE A 10 -7.19 -21.32 4.20
C PHE A 10 -7.68 -22.77 4.14
N ARG A 11 -7.28 -23.53 3.12
CA ARG A 11 -7.58 -24.96 3.06
C ARG A 11 -6.74 -25.74 4.06
N ILE A 12 -7.38 -26.71 4.69
CA ILE A 12 -6.69 -27.67 5.58
C ILE A 12 -5.56 -28.39 4.83
N SER A 13 -5.74 -28.67 3.54
CA SER A 13 -4.69 -29.28 2.70
C SER A 13 -3.42 -28.41 2.63
N SER A 14 -3.58 -27.10 2.51
CA SER A 14 -2.45 -26.15 2.48
C SER A 14 -1.65 -26.19 3.79
N LEU A 15 -2.35 -26.40 4.91
CA LEU A 15 -1.72 -26.57 6.23
C LEU A 15 -0.97 -27.91 6.34
N THR A 16 -1.57 -29.01 5.89
CA THR A 16 -0.92 -30.33 5.94
C THR A 16 0.31 -30.38 5.03
N ASP A 17 0.24 -29.80 3.83
CA ASP A 17 1.37 -29.72 2.90
C ASP A 17 2.52 -28.91 3.52
N TYR A 18 2.20 -27.79 4.18
CA TYR A 18 3.21 -26.98 4.85
C TYR A 18 3.87 -27.70 6.04
N ILE A 19 3.09 -28.40 6.87
CA ILE A 19 3.61 -29.10 8.06
C ILE A 19 4.50 -30.27 7.66
N PHE A 20 4.02 -31.12 6.75
CA PHE A 20 4.67 -32.41 6.47
C PHE A 20 5.67 -32.36 5.32
N SER A 21 5.37 -31.62 4.25
CA SER A 21 6.24 -31.56 3.06
C SER A 21 6.96 -30.22 2.91
N ARG A 22 6.76 -29.27 3.84
CA ARG A 22 7.33 -27.90 3.77
C ARG A 22 7.03 -27.22 2.43
N SER A 23 5.90 -27.58 1.83
CA SER A 23 5.50 -27.16 0.50
C SER A 23 4.08 -26.59 0.52
N GLY A 24 3.61 -26.12 -0.63
CA GLY A 24 2.30 -25.52 -0.76
C GLY A 24 2.28 -24.02 -0.45
N PRO A 25 1.10 -23.39 -0.45
CA PRO A 25 1.00 -21.94 -0.54
C PRO A 25 1.39 -21.19 0.74
N LEU A 26 1.44 -21.87 1.89
CA LEU A 26 1.88 -21.30 3.16
C LEU A 26 3.41 -21.20 3.28
N SER A 27 4.18 -21.82 2.39
CA SER A 27 5.63 -21.63 2.34
C SER A 27 6.05 -20.35 1.61
N ILE A 28 5.11 -19.68 0.94
CA ILE A 28 5.35 -18.44 0.19
C ILE A 28 5.25 -17.24 1.14
N PRO A 29 6.26 -16.35 1.21
CA PRO A 29 6.28 -15.21 2.12
C PRO A 29 5.34 -14.08 1.65
N GLY A 30 4.05 -14.22 1.91
CA GLY A 30 3.09 -13.12 1.82
C GLY A 30 2.88 -12.52 0.42
N SER A 31 3.09 -13.33 -0.64
CA SER A 31 2.88 -12.94 -2.04
C SER A 31 3.74 -11.77 -2.53
N VAL A 32 4.81 -11.40 -1.82
CA VAL A 32 5.79 -10.41 -2.28
C VAL A 32 6.77 -11.11 -3.23
N GLU A 33 6.78 -10.68 -4.49
CA GLU A 33 7.62 -11.27 -5.54
C GLU A 33 8.92 -10.49 -5.77
N ALA A 34 8.86 -9.17 -5.58
CA ALA A 34 10.00 -8.30 -5.83
C ALA A 34 9.94 -7.06 -4.94
N LEU A 35 11.13 -6.58 -4.57
CA LEU A 35 11.33 -5.33 -3.87
C LEU A 35 12.29 -4.46 -4.69
N ALA A 36 11.98 -3.17 -4.78
CA ALA A 36 12.85 -2.19 -5.40
C ALA A 36 13.07 -1.00 -4.44
N PHE A 37 14.32 -0.57 -4.30
CA PHE A 37 14.66 0.58 -3.47
C PHE A 37 14.93 1.80 -4.35
N LEU A 38 14.28 2.91 -4.04
CA LEU A 38 14.36 4.15 -4.79
C LEU A 38 14.72 5.32 -3.88
N SER A 39 15.50 6.24 -4.45
CA SER A 39 15.78 7.54 -3.84
C SER A 39 14.98 8.61 -4.57
N THR A 40 14.07 9.27 -3.87
CA THR A 40 13.32 10.40 -4.43
C THR A 40 14.20 11.64 -4.51
N PRO A 41 13.84 12.65 -5.33
CA PRO A 41 14.57 13.93 -5.35
C PRO A 41 14.49 14.70 -4.01
N LEU A 42 13.61 14.28 -3.10
CA LEU A 42 13.41 14.92 -1.79
C LEU A 42 14.46 14.47 -0.77
N VAL A 43 15.08 13.30 -0.96
CA VAL A 43 16.17 12.85 -0.10
C VAL A 43 17.48 13.50 -0.52
N ASN A 44 18.27 13.90 0.46
CA ASN A 44 19.60 14.44 0.21
C ASN A 44 20.47 13.36 -0.47
N ALA A 45 20.94 13.63 -1.68
CA ALA A 45 21.75 12.71 -2.48
C ALA A 45 23.09 12.31 -1.81
N SER A 46 23.55 13.06 -0.80
CA SER A 46 24.71 12.68 0.02
C SER A 46 24.42 11.54 0.98
N LEU A 47 23.15 11.23 1.24
CA LEU A 47 22.73 10.08 2.03
C LEU A 47 22.72 8.85 1.11
N GLU A 48 23.60 7.88 1.35
CA GLU A 48 23.72 6.66 0.53
C GLU A 48 22.55 5.65 0.72
N PHE A 49 21.37 6.13 1.13
CA PHE A 49 20.24 5.25 1.46
C PHE A 49 18.93 5.67 0.77
N PRO A 50 18.12 4.68 0.35
CA PRO A 50 16.82 4.92 -0.28
C PRO A 50 15.78 5.38 0.75
N ASP A 51 14.87 6.25 0.34
CA ASP A 51 13.76 6.75 1.16
C ASP A 51 12.42 6.08 0.83
N VAL A 52 12.32 5.43 -0.34
CA VAL A 52 11.14 4.68 -0.78
C VAL A 52 11.52 3.24 -1.15
N GLU A 53 10.68 2.29 -0.73
CA GLU A 53 10.67 0.92 -1.19
C GLU A 53 9.40 0.66 -2.00
N ILE A 54 9.50 0.00 -3.14
CA ILE A 54 8.35 -0.48 -3.90
C ILE A 54 8.28 -1.98 -3.75
N ALA A 55 7.18 -2.46 -3.16
CA ALA A 55 6.88 -3.88 -3.08
C ALA A 55 5.94 -4.28 -4.21
N LEU A 56 6.31 -5.33 -4.94
CA LEU A 56 5.46 -5.98 -5.93
C LEU A 56 4.79 -7.19 -5.28
N GLN A 57 3.46 -7.19 -5.28
CA GLN A 57 2.66 -8.28 -4.75
C GLN A 57 1.82 -8.92 -5.85
N SER A 58 1.89 -10.25 -5.98
CA SER A 58 1.08 -11.07 -6.92
C SER A 58 -0.40 -11.17 -6.52
N LEU A 59 -0.94 -10.12 -5.94
CA LEU A 59 -2.29 -10.07 -5.41
C LEU A 59 -3.10 -9.01 -6.14
N SER A 60 -4.21 -9.41 -6.77
CA SER A 60 -5.12 -8.46 -7.39
C SER A 60 -5.93 -7.75 -6.30
N PRO A 61 -5.90 -6.41 -6.22
CA PRO A 61 -6.65 -5.64 -5.23
C PRO A 61 -8.18 -5.75 -5.43
N SER A 62 -8.62 -6.27 -6.59
CA SER A 62 -10.03 -6.46 -6.95
C SER A 62 -10.55 -7.90 -6.69
N THR A 63 -9.97 -8.65 -5.75
CA THR A 63 -10.49 -9.98 -5.38
C THR A 63 -11.40 -9.90 -4.16
N ILE A 64 -12.19 -10.96 -3.93
CA ILE A 64 -13.01 -11.07 -2.71
C ILE A 64 -12.13 -11.08 -1.46
N PHE A 65 -10.96 -11.71 -1.57
CA PHE A 65 -9.99 -11.79 -0.48
C PHE A 65 -9.39 -10.40 -0.17
N THR A 66 -9.02 -9.63 -1.19
CA THR A 66 -8.48 -8.29 -0.98
C THR A 66 -9.53 -7.27 -0.60
N GLU A 67 -10.80 -7.44 -0.96
CA GLU A 67 -11.88 -6.51 -0.55
C GLU A 67 -11.94 -6.36 0.98
N PHE A 68 -11.74 -7.45 1.71
CA PHE A 68 -11.61 -7.41 3.16
C PHE A 68 -10.34 -6.66 3.60
N TYR A 69 -9.20 -6.96 2.98
CA TYR A 69 -7.92 -6.32 3.27
C TYR A 69 -7.97 -4.79 3.05
N GLU A 70 -8.41 -4.34 1.88
CA GLU A 70 -8.53 -2.94 1.49
C GLU A 70 -9.45 -2.15 2.45
N LYS A 71 -10.57 -2.75 2.86
CA LYS A 71 -11.48 -2.14 3.83
C LYS A 71 -10.81 -1.96 5.20
N ASN A 72 -10.02 -2.93 5.65
CA ASN A 72 -9.27 -2.82 6.92
C ASN A 72 -8.11 -1.83 6.83
N MET A 73 -7.55 -1.62 5.64
CA MET A 73 -6.54 -0.57 5.40
C MET A 73 -7.13 0.84 5.31
N GLY A 74 -8.45 1.00 5.46
CA GLY A 74 -9.10 2.31 5.42
C GLY A 74 -9.30 2.85 4.01
N LEU A 75 -9.26 2.00 2.98
CA LEU A 75 -9.63 2.41 1.63
C LEU A 75 -11.06 2.94 1.63
N ARG A 76 -11.27 4.13 1.06
CA ARG A 76 -12.59 4.72 1.03
C ARG A 76 -13.54 3.88 0.15
N PRO A 77 -14.79 3.63 0.60
CA PRO A 77 -15.73 2.81 -0.17
C PRO A 77 -16.03 3.36 -1.57
N ASP A 78 -16.07 4.68 -1.74
CA ASP A 78 -16.34 5.32 -3.03
C ASP A 78 -15.22 5.02 -4.05
N VAL A 79 -13.96 5.05 -3.62
CA VAL A 79 -12.80 4.71 -4.46
C VAL A 79 -12.83 3.23 -4.84
N TYR A 80 -13.16 2.36 -3.88
CA TYR A 80 -13.30 0.93 -4.14
C TYR A 80 -14.35 0.64 -5.22
N MET A 81 -15.55 1.19 -5.05
CA MET A 81 -16.67 0.97 -5.97
C MET A 81 -16.40 1.49 -7.38
N GLN A 82 -15.70 2.62 -7.51
CA GLN A 82 -15.42 3.23 -8.81
C GLN A 82 -14.27 2.55 -9.56
N TYR A 83 -13.21 2.15 -8.86
CA TYR A 83 -11.97 1.70 -9.49
C TYR A 83 -11.76 0.18 -9.43
N TYR A 84 -11.99 -0.43 -8.27
CA TYR A 84 -11.66 -1.83 -8.03
C TYR A 84 -12.81 -2.77 -8.34
N LEU A 85 -14.05 -2.40 -7.99
CA LEU A 85 -15.23 -3.26 -8.22
C LEU A 85 -15.46 -3.62 -9.70
N PRO A 86 -15.35 -2.70 -10.68
CA PRO A 86 -15.53 -3.05 -12.09
C PRO A 86 -14.50 -4.04 -12.63
N ASN A 87 -13.36 -4.15 -11.95
CA ASN A 87 -12.27 -5.06 -12.29
C ASN A 87 -12.29 -6.34 -11.44
N ARG A 88 -13.37 -6.59 -10.69
CA ARG A 88 -13.49 -7.75 -9.82
C ARG A 88 -13.35 -9.06 -10.59
N GLY A 89 -12.51 -9.95 -10.08
CA GLY A 89 -12.24 -11.26 -10.70
C GLY A 89 -11.32 -11.21 -11.93
N ARG A 90 -10.79 -10.05 -12.30
CA ARG A 90 -9.73 -9.94 -13.32
C ARG A 90 -8.36 -10.21 -12.71
N HIS A 91 -7.48 -10.79 -13.51
CA HIS A 91 -6.07 -10.93 -13.16
C HIS A 91 -5.44 -9.55 -12.99
N GLY A 92 -4.68 -9.39 -11.93
CA GLY A 92 -4.03 -8.15 -11.56
C GLY A 92 -3.03 -8.40 -10.45
N PHE A 93 -2.22 -7.40 -10.18
CA PHE A 93 -1.23 -7.41 -9.14
C PHE A 93 -1.21 -6.03 -8.46
N PHE A 94 -0.66 -5.97 -7.26
CA PHE A 94 -0.59 -4.76 -6.47
C PHE A 94 0.87 -4.33 -6.37
N SER A 95 1.08 -3.02 -6.42
CA SER A 95 2.36 -2.44 -6.09
C SER A 95 2.11 -1.12 -5.40
N GLY A 96 2.73 -0.96 -4.24
CA GLY A 96 2.59 0.23 -3.41
C GLY A 96 3.95 0.68 -2.91
N PRO A 97 4.20 2.00 -2.87
CA PRO A 97 5.38 2.53 -2.21
C PRO A 97 5.24 2.43 -0.69
N ILE A 98 6.36 2.13 -0.05
CA ILE A 98 6.56 2.11 1.39
C ILE A 98 7.58 3.22 1.70
N ILE A 99 7.22 4.13 2.60
CA ILE A 99 8.14 5.18 3.05
C ILE A 99 9.05 4.57 4.11
N ASN A 100 10.35 4.50 3.82
CA ASN A 100 11.31 3.87 4.72
C ASN A 100 11.73 4.77 5.89
N ARG A 101 11.61 6.09 5.71
CA ARG A 101 12.02 7.09 6.71
C ARG A 101 10.98 8.20 6.86
N PRO A 102 9.77 7.89 7.34
CA PRO A 102 8.80 8.92 7.63
C PRO A 102 9.36 9.89 8.67
N LYS A 103 9.10 11.19 8.49
CA LYS A 103 9.42 12.25 9.46
C LYS A 103 8.32 12.41 10.50
N SER A 104 7.09 11.98 10.21
CA SER A 104 5.98 11.93 11.17
C SER A 104 6.36 11.15 12.42
N ARG A 105 5.97 11.66 13.59
CA ARG A 105 6.21 11.03 14.89
C ARG A 105 4.90 10.98 15.66
N GLY A 106 4.59 9.77 16.13
CA GLY A 106 3.50 9.49 17.05
C GLY A 106 3.99 9.19 18.46
N TYR A 107 3.10 8.71 19.31
CA TYR A 107 3.40 8.27 20.66
C TYR A 107 2.65 7.00 21.03
N VAL A 108 3.20 6.27 22.00
CA VAL A 108 2.53 5.17 22.68
C VAL A 108 2.52 5.49 24.16
N LYS A 109 1.34 5.55 24.76
CA LYS A 109 1.16 5.86 26.18
C LYS A 109 0.42 4.73 26.87
N ILE A 110 0.96 4.29 28.00
CA ILE A 110 0.27 3.35 28.88
C ILE A 110 -1.00 4.03 29.41
N LYS A 111 -2.16 3.40 29.22
CA LYS A 111 -3.45 3.96 29.60
C LYS A 111 -3.70 3.85 31.11
N SER A 112 -3.26 2.75 31.73
CA SER A 112 -3.43 2.47 33.15
C SER A 112 -2.32 1.54 33.67
N ASN A 113 -2.24 1.36 34.98
CA ASN A 113 -1.30 0.39 35.59
C ASN A 113 -1.73 -1.08 35.40
N ASN A 114 -2.92 -1.35 34.82
CA ASN A 114 -3.37 -2.70 34.55
C ASN A 114 -2.68 -3.22 33.27
N PRO A 115 -1.88 -4.31 33.34
CA PRO A 115 -1.21 -4.85 32.15
C PRO A 115 -2.17 -5.45 31.11
N LEU A 116 -3.44 -5.67 31.45
CA LEU A 116 -4.47 -6.13 30.51
C LEU A 116 -5.12 -4.99 29.71
N ASP A 117 -4.92 -3.74 30.13
CA ASP A 117 -5.47 -2.60 29.40
C ASP A 117 -4.61 -2.28 28.18
N HIS A 118 -5.24 -2.18 27.02
CA HIS A 118 -4.52 -1.80 25.79
C HIS A 118 -3.90 -0.39 25.92
N PRO A 119 -2.64 -0.21 25.49
CA PRO A 119 -2.02 1.11 25.48
C PRO A 119 -2.72 2.02 24.46
N MET A 120 -2.64 3.31 24.72
CA MET A 120 -3.05 4.32 23.76
C MET A 120 -1.95 4.49 22.72
N ILE A 121 -2.24 4.16 21.46
CA ILE A 121 -1.31 4.26 20.34
C ILE A 121 -1.86 5.34 19.41
N ASP A 122 -1.09 6.41 19.23
CA ASP A 122 -1.35 7.41 18.19
C ASP A 122 -0.10 7.50 17.31
N PRO A 123 -0.10 6.88 16.12
CA PRO A 123 1.04 6.92 15.21
C PRO A 123 1.26 8.29 14.59
N ASN A 124 0.23 9.15 14.56
CA ASN A 124 0.26 10.46 13.93
C ASN A 124 0.82 10.41 12.48
N TYR A 125 0.37 9.42 11.71
CA TYR A 125 0.82 9.19 10.33
C TYR A 125 0.53 10.40 9.44
N LEU A 126 1.47 10.70 8.54
CA LEU A 126 1.35 11.78 7.54
C LEU A 126 1.17 13.18 8.17
N SER A 127 1.54 13.37 9.43
CA SER A 127 1.54 14.68 10.09
C SER A 127 2.62 15.61 9.55
N HIS A 128 3.73 15.05 9.09
CA HIS A 128 4.78 15.82 8.44
C HIS A 128 4.48 15.97 6.93
N PRO A 129 4.45 17.18 6.36
CA PRO A 129 4.05 17.39 4.97
C PRO A 129 4.97 16.68 3.95
N GLU A 130 6.24 16.50 4.29
CA GLU A 130 7.18 15.75 3.44
C GLU A 130 6.81 14.28 3.28
N ASP A 131 6.18 13.64 4.27
CA ASP A 131 5.82 12.21 4.16
C ASP A 131 4.79 12.00 3.06
N ILE A 132 3.87 12.96 2.90
CA ILE A 132 2.89 12.97 1.81
C ILE A 132 3.60 13.19 0.48
N ALA A 133 4.55 14.13 0.41
CA ALA A 133 5.30 14.40 -0.81
C ALA A 133 6.11 13.17 -1.26
N THR A 134 6.80 12.50 -0.34
CA THR A 134 7.54 11.26 -0.62
C THR A 134 6.60 10.13 -1.04
N ALA A 135 5.42 9.99 -0.41
CA ALA A 135 4.42 8.99 -0.83
C ALA A 135 3.94 9.22 -2.26
N VAL A 136 3.67 10.48 -2.63
CA VAL A 136 3.20 10.85 -3.98
C VAL A 136 4.28 10.58 -5.03
N GLU A 137 5.53 10.95 -4.75
CA GLU A 137 6.66 10.64 -5.63
C GLU A 137 6.92 9.13 -5.73
N GLY A 138 6.69 8.36 -4.65
CA GLY A 138 6.78 6.90 -4.69
C GLY A 138 5.68 6.23 -5.53
N CYS A 139 4.44 6.76 -5.49
CA CYS A 139 3.31 6.24 -6.26
C CYS A 139 3.40 6.57 -7.74
N MET A 140 3.91 7.76 -8.07
CA MET A 140 4.08 8.25 -9.43
C MET A 140 5.49 8.82 -9.58
N PRO A 141 6.50 7.95 -9.70
CA PRO A 141 7.88 8.40 -9.81
C PRO A 141 8.04 9.23 -11.09
N LYS A 142 8.45 10.49 -10.92
CA LYS A 142 8.82 11.35 -12.04
C LYS A 142 10.21 11.01 -12.60
N THR A 143 10.94 10.14 -11.91
CA THR A 143 12.27 9.69 -12.28
C THR A 143 12.19 8.80 -13.54
N PRO A 144 12.88 9.16 -14.63
CA PRO A 144 12.70 8.52 -15.94
C PRO A 144 12.96 7.00 -15.94
N GLY A 145 13.85 6.48 -15.08
CA GLY A 145 14.19 5.04 -15.04
C GLY A 145 13.13 4.11 -14.44
N VAL A 146 12.13 4.62 -13.71
CA VAL A 146 11.02 3.82 -13.13
C VAL A 146 9.71 4.08 -13.87
N ALA A 147 9.54 5.30 -14.40
CA ALA A 147 8.39 5.68 -15.23
C ALA A 147 8.33 4.92 -16.58
N GLU A 148 9.46 4.37 -17.03
CA GLU A 148 9.53 3.51 -18.23
C GLU A 148 8.99 2.10 -18.01
N CYS A 149 8.77 1.67 -16.75
CA CYS A 149 8.01 0.46 -16.50
C CYS A 149 6.57 0.68 -17.01
N SER A 150 6.18 -0.07 -18.05
CA SER A 150 4.82 -0.13 -18.61
C SER A 150 3.72 -0.34 -17.57
N PHE A 151 4.11 -0.79 -16.37
CA PHE A 151 3.28 -0.95 -15.19
C PHE A 151 2.73 0.36 -14.58
N PHE A 152 3.50 1.46 -14.57
CA PHE A 152 3.05 2.77 -14.06
C PHE A 152 2.31 3.62 -15.11
N ARG A 153 2.02 3.06 -16.29
CA ARG A 153 1.32 3.76 -17.37
C ARG A 153 -0.17 3.87 -17.04
N CYS A 154 -0.50 4.73 -16.07
CA CYS A 154 -1.85 5.19 -15.83
C CYS A 154 -2.36 5.83 -17.14
N PRO A 155 -3.53 5.43 -17.68
CA PRO A 155 -4.06 6.04 -18.89
C PRO A 155 -4.21 7.56 -18.68
N PRO A 156 -3.81 8.41 -19.64
CA PRO A 156 -3.77 9.87 -19.46
C PRO A 156 -5.14 10.50 -19.09
N LYS A 157 -6.25 9.82 -19.39
CA LYS A 157 -7.60 10.23 -18.98
C LYS A 157 -7.81 10.15 -17.45
N LEU A 158 -7.20 9.17 -16.78
CA LEU A 158 -7.30 8.93 -15.34
C LEU A 158 -6.39 9.85 -14.52
N LEU A 159 -5.22 10.23 -15.06
CA LEU A 159 -4.32 11.21 -14.46
C LEU A 159 -5.03 12.56 -14.25
N SER A 160 -5.83 12.99 -15.22
CA SER A 160 -6.60 14.24 -15.11
C SER A 160 -7.66 14.18 -13.99
N SER A 161 -8.26 13.02 -13.75
CA SER A 161 -9.30 12.83 -12.73
C SER A 161 -8.71 12.68 -11.33
N ALA A 162 -7.60 11.95 -11.19
CA ALA A 162 -6.88 11.79 -9.92
C ALA A 162 -6.22 13.10 -9.46
N LEU A 163 -5.60 13.86 -10.37
CA LEU A 163 -5.05 15.19 -10.07
C LEU A 163 -6.15 16.20 -9.71
N LYS A 164 -7.32 16.14 -10.37
CA LYS A 164 -8.50 16.95 -9.98
C LYS A 164 -9.04 16.56 -8.60
N LEU A 165 -8.99 15.28 -8.25
CA LEU A 165 -9.37 14.79 -6.92
C LEU A 165 -8.39 15.29 -5.85
N LEU A 166 -7.08 15.20 -6.10
CA LEU A 166 -6.03 15.70 -5.20
C LEU A 166 -6.06 17.25 -5.07
N ALA A 167 -6.32 17.97 -6.17
CA ALA A 167 -6.48 19.42 -6.17
C ALA A 167 -7.73 19.88 -5.39
N ASN A 168 -8.79 19.07 -5.34
CA ASN A 168 -9.98 19.34 -4.52
C ASN A 168 -9.81 18.97 -3.04
N ILE A 169 -8.76 18.21 -2.70
CA ILE A 169 -8.39 17.87 -1.32
C ILE A 169 -7.55 18.99 -0.69
N TRP A 170 -6.73 19.68 -1.49
CA TRP A 170 -5.80 20.73 -1.07
C TRP A 170 -6.45 21.92 -0.29
N PRO A 171 -7.67 22.42 -0.61
CA PRO A 171 -8.27 23.51 0.15
C PRO A 171 -8.97 23.07 1.44
N ARG A 172 -9.25 21.76 1.61
CA ARG A 172 -10.02 21.25 2.76
C ARG A 172 -9.16 20.92 3.97
N TYR A 173 -7.88 20.59 3.79
CA TYR A 173 -6.97 20.29 4.90
C TYR A 173 -6.24 21.51 5.47
N VAL A 174 -6.18 22.63 4.75
CA VAL A 174 -5.53 23.88 5.24
C VAL A 174 -6.44 24.71 6.15
N ARG A 175 -7.73 24.39 6.26
CA ARG A 175 -8.72 25.18 7.02
C ARG A 175 -9.12 24.57 8.38
N LEU A 176 -8.34 23.63 8.92
CA LEU A 176 -8.54 23.06 10.26
C LEU A 176 -7.39 23.37 11.24
N SER A 177 -6.53 24.34 10.94
CA SER A 177 -5.42 24.77 11.80
C SER A 177 -5.18 26.28 11.80
N LEU A 178 -6.25 27.07 11.81
CA LEU A 178 -6.29 28.45 12.31
C LEU A 178 -7.53 28.67 13.16
#